data_AF-A0A1W1E5F1-F1
#
_entry.id   AF-A0A1W1E5F1-F1
#
_cell.length_a   1.000
_cell.length_b   1.000
_cell.length_c   1.000
_cell.angle_alpha   90.00
_cell.angle_beta   90.00
_cell.angle_gamma   90.00
#
_symmetry.space_group_name_H-M   'P 1'
#
loop_
_entity.id
_entity.type
_entity.pdbx_description
1 polymer ?
#
loop_
_entity_poly.entity_id
_entity_poly.type
_entity_poly.pdbx_seq_one_letter_code
_entity_poly.pdbx_strand_id
1 'polypeptide(L)'
;MAEKEFGTCVNQMASNNCQSLYRHLRENSNFALKSHHQSNLSVGQQAKIKMGGLLALQEIIYPSSQENIKNITVLVDAIKLAYAGFDKLPFSKLMPKISQFKFRKH
;
A
#
# COMPACT_ATOMS: atom_id res chain seq x y z
N MET A 1 15.84 -0.87 6.68
CA MET A 1 15.88 -1.06 5.22
C MET A 1 14.53 -1.59 4.72
N ALA A 2 13.48 -0.77 4.75
CA ALA A 2 12.20 -1.08 4.08
C ALA A 2 11.90 -0.06 2.95
N GLU A 3 12.74 0.97 2.80
CA GLU A 3 12.65 1.95 1.71
C GLU A 3 13.03 1.37 0.34
N LYS A 4 13.81 0.27 0.31
CA LYS A 4 14.15 -0.41 -0.94
C LYS A 4 13.03 -1.28 -1.49
N GLU A 5 12.08 -1.72 -0.68
CA GLU A 5 11.06 -2.67 -1.15
C GLU A 5 10.09 -1.98 -2.11
N PHE A 6 9.67 -0.74 -1.85
CA PHE A 6 8.85 0.01 -2.82
C PHE A 6 9.55 0.37 -4.14
N GLY A 7 10.86 0.23 -4.22
CA GLY A 7 11.63 0.39 -5.45
C GLY A 7 11.61 -0.84 -6.37
N THR A 8 10.95 -1.94 -5.98
CA THR A 8 11.03 -3.23 -6.67
C THR A 8 9.97 -3.48 -7.75
N CYS A 9 9.14 -2.48 -8.12
CA CYS A 9 8.32 -2.58 -9.32
C CYS A 9 9.23 -2.41 -10.56
N VAL A 10 9.97 -3.47 -10.89
CA VAL A 10 11.15 -3.47 -11.78
C VAL A 10 10.84 -3.53 -13.28
N ASN A 11 9.59 -3.78 -13.69
CA ASN A 11 9.19 -3.75 -15.11
C ASN A 11 8.10 -2.70 -15.35
N GLN A 12 7.95 -2.24 -16.60
CA GLN A 12 7.04 -1.15 -16.97
C GLN A 12 5.57 -1.41 -16.60
N MET A 13 5.05 -2.63 -16.81
CA MET A 13 3.66 -2.99 -16.46
C MET A 13 3.46 -3.11 -14.96
N ALA A 14 4.41 -3.72 -14.25
CA ALA A 14 4.44 -3.78 -12.79
C ALA A 14 4.48 -2.37 -12.20
N SER A 15 5.29 -1.49 -12.79
CA SER A 15 5.38 -0.07 -12.42
C SER A 15 4.04 0.64 -12.57
N ASN A 16 3.31 0.42 -13.68
CA ASN A 16 1.99 1.00 -13.89
C ASN A 16 0.96 0.53 -12.85
N ASN A 17 0.92 -0.77 -12.54
CA ASN A 17 0.00 -1.29 -11.53
C ASN A 17 0.37 -0.79 -10.12
N CYS A 18 1.65 -0.76 -9.76
CA CYS A 18 2.11 -0.22 -8.50
C CYS A 18 1.78 1.27 -8.35
N GLN A 19 2.00 2.07 -9.40
CA GLN A 19 1.71 3.49 -9.39
C GLN A 19 0.21 3.76 -9.32
N SER A 20 -0.60 2.97 -10.03
CA SER A 20 -2.05 3.05 -9.95
C SER A 20 -2.55 2.71 -8.55
N LEU A 21 -2.08 1.61 -7.97
CA LEU A 21 -2.39 1.24 -6.59
C LEU A 21 -2.01 2.36 -5.61
N TYR A 22 -0.79 2.89 -5.72
CA TYR A 22 -0.33 3.99 -4.86
C TYR A 22 -1.23 5.22 -4.99
N ARG A 23 -1.64 5.58 -6.20
CA ARG A 23 -2.57 6.70 -6.43
C ARG A 23 -3.88 6.48 -5.70
N HIS A 24 -4.48 5.30 -5.84
CA HIS A 24 -5.72 4.96 -5.13
C HIS A 24 -5.57 5.01 -3.60
N LEU A 25 -4.47 4.47 -3.06
CA LEU A 25 -4.18 4.56 -1.62
C LEU A 25 -4.00 6.01 -1.18
N ARG A 26 -3.29 6.83 -1.97
CA ARG A 26 -3.06 8.25 -1.69
C ARG A 26 -4.38 9.03 -1.64
N GLU A 27 -5.22 8.88 -2.66
CA GLU A 27 -6.52 9.56 -2.76
C GLU A 27 -7.44 9.23 -1.57
N ASN A 28 -7.46 7.97 -1.15
CA ASN A 28 -8.33 7.49 -0.07
C ASN A 28 -7.77 7.70 1.35
N SER A 29 -6.48 8.02 1.48
CA SER A 29 -5.80 8.15 2.78
C SER A 29 -5.89 9.54 3.41
N ASN A 30 -6.44 10.53 2.72
CA ASN A 30 -6.47 11.91 3.19
C ASN A 30 -7.09 12.08 4.58
N PHE A 31 -8.24 11.44 4.80
CA PHE A 31 -8.91 11.49 6.10
C PHE A 31 -8.14 10.67 7.15
N ALA A 32 -7.77 9.43 6.81
CA ALA A 32 -7.12 8.49 7.72
C ALA A 32 -5.75 8.96 8.22
N LEU A 33 -5.05 9.76 7.42
CA LEU A 33 -3.71 10.30 7.70
C LEU A 33 -3.72 11.79 8.05
N LYS A 34 -4.91 12.40 8.20
CA LYS A 34 -5.09 13.83 8.46
C LYS A 34 -4.28 14.71 7.49
N SER A 35 -4.21 14.30 6.22
CA SER A 35 -3.44 15.00 5.18
C SER A 35 -4.30 15.83 4.24
N HIS A 36 -5.53 16.16 4.66
CA HIS A 36 -6.42 17.03 3.90
C HIS A 36 -5.73 18.38 3.67
N HIS A 37 -5.66 18.83 2.42
CA HIS A 37 -4.96 20.05 1.99
C HIS A 37 -3.42 20.03 2.03
N GLN A 38 -2.78 18.87 2.28
CA GLN A 38 -1.31 18.78 2.21
C GLN A 38 -0.86 18.38 0.80
N SER A 39 -0.19 19.30 0.10
CA SER A 39 0.48 19.01 -1.18
C SER A 39 1.60 17.99 -1.00
N ASN A 40 2.36 18.09 0.09
CA ASN A 40 3.46 17.20 0.42
C ASN A 40 3.16 16.36 1.67
N LEU A 41 3.42 15.06 1.56
CA LEU A 41 3.35 14.15 2.69
C LEU A 41 4.67 14.13 3.47
N SER A 42 4.57 14.08 4.80
CA SER A 42 5.71 13.71 5.63
C SER A 42 6.22 12.30 5.27
N VAL A 43 7.49 12.03 5.53
CA VAL A 43 8.10 10.70 5.31
C VAL A 43 7.29 9.60 5.99
N GLY A 44 6.80 9.84 7.21
CA GLY A 44 5.95 8.90 7.94
C GLY A 44 4.62 8.61 7.26
N GLN A 45 3.94 9.63 6.72
CA GLN A 45 2.69 9.43 5.96
C GLN A 45 2.97 8.70 4.64
N GLN A 46 4.05 9.02 3.94
CA GLN A 46 4.45 8.28 2.73
C GLN A 46 4.72 6.81 3.03
N ALA A 47 5.44 6.52 4.12
CA ALA A 47 5.73 5.15 4.54
C ALA A 47 4.45 4.35 4.89
N LYS A 48 3.47 5.00 5.54
CA LYS A 48 2.15 4.39 5.82
C LYS A 48 1.40 4.04 4.53
N ILE A 49 1.32 4.96 3.58
CA ILE A 49 0.62 4.71 2.30
C ILE A 49 1.33 3.65 1.49
N LYS A 50 2.65 3.74 1.42
CA LYS A 50 3.48 2.79 0.68
C LYS A 50 3.46 1.44 1.40
N MET A 51 4.33 1.23 2.38
CA MET A 51 4.51 -0.09 3.00
C MET A 51 3.32 -0.53 3.83
N GLY A 52 2.76 0.38 4.62
CA GLY A 52 1.56 0.08 5.39
C GLY A 52 0.39 -0.33 4.49
N GLY A 53 0.27 0.27 3.30
CA GLY A 53 -0.73 -0.09 2.30
C GLY A 53 -0.56 -1.51 1.77
N LEU A 54 0.65 -1.88 1.34
CA LEU A 54 0.89 -3.24 0.83
C LEU A 54 0.75 -4.30 1.92
N LEU A 55 1.28 -4.05 3.11
CA LEU A 55 1.19 -5.00 4.22
C LEU A 55 -0.26 -5.22 4.65
N ALA A 56 -1.05 -4.14 4.73
CA ALA A 56 -2.46 -4.26 5.05
C ALA A 56 -3.24 -4.99 3.95
N LEU A 57 -2.91 -4.79 2.67
CA LEU A 57 -3.53 -5.52 1.56
C LEU A 57 -3.14 -7.01 1.56
N GLN A 58 -1.87 -7.32 1.83
CA GLN A 58 -1.38 -8.68 1.99
C GLN A 58 -2.11 -9.38 3.13
N GLU A 59 -2.26 -8.74 4.28
CA GLU A 59 -2.98 -9.30 5.43
C GLU A 59 -4.46 -9.56 5.12
N ILE A 60 -5.10 -8.68 4.34
CA ILE A 60 -6.52 -8.85 3.96
C ILE A 60 -6.70 -10.03 3.00
N ILE A 61 -5.82 -10.19 2.02
CA ILE A 61 -5.93 -11.25 0.99
C ILE A 61 -5.38 -12.57 1.49
N TYR A 62 -4.33 -12.53 2.29
CA TYR A 62 -3.62 -13.67 2.84
C TYR A 62 -3.50 -13.51 4.37
N PRO A 63 -4.56 -13.80 5.14
CA PRO A 63 -4.57 -13.61 6.59
C PRO A 63 -3.48 -14.40 7.35
N SER A 64 -2.98 -15.49 6.76
CA SER A 64 -1.89 -16.31 7.32
C SER A 64 -0.51 -15.94 6.78
N SER A 65 -0.37 -14.84 6.03
CA SER A 65 0.91 -14.43 5.43
C SER A 65 1.85 -13.84 6.49
N GLN A 66 3.15 -14.12 6.34
CA GLN A 66 4.17 -13.46 7.14
C GLN A 66 4.21 -11.96 6.84
N GLU A 67 4.67 -11.17 7.81
CA GLU A 67 4.76 -9.70 7.72
C GLU A 67 5.74 -9.17 6.65
N ASN A 68 6.36 -10.05 5.87
CA ASN A 68 7.33 -9.68 4.84
C ASN A 68 6.75 -9.88 3.44
N ILE A 69 6.83 -8.84 2.62
CA ILE A 69 6.41 -8.89 1.22
C ILE A 69 7.56 -9.43 0.38
N LYS A 70 7.45 -10.70 -0.05
CA LYS A 70 8.51 -11.34 -0.85
C LYS A 70 8.61 -10.80 -2.28
N ASN A 71 7.48 -10.42 -2.88
CA ASN A 71 7.41 -9.91 -4.25
C ASN A 71 6.23 -8.95 -4.39
N ILE A 72 6.52 -7.66 -4.54
CA ILE A 72 5.49 -6.61 -4.66
C ILE A 72 4.68 -6.78 -5.94
N THR A 73 5.32 -7.07 -7.08
CA THR A 73 4.62 -7.23 -8.36
C THR A 73 3.56 -8.32 -8.28
N VAL A 74 3.95 -9.50 -7.76
CA VAL A 74 3.02 -10.62 -7.60
C VAL A 74 1.88 -10.27 -6.65
N LEU A 75 2.17 -9.56 -5.55
CA LEU A 75 1.14 -9.11 -4.61
C LEU A 75 0.17 -8.12 -5.27
N VAL A 76 0.68 -7.11 -5.99
CA VAL A 76 -0.13 -6.08 -6.65
C VAL A 76 -1.02 -6.67 -7.74
N ASP A 77 -0.49 -7.60 -8.53
CA ASP A 77 -1.28 -8.29 -9.56
C ASP A 77 -2.34 -9.19 -8.92
N ALA A 78 -2.01 -9.92 -7.84
CA ALA A 78 -2.98 -10.71 -7.09
C ALA A 78 -4.09 -9.84 -6.50
N ILE A 79 -3.75 -8.67 -5.94
CA ILE A 79 -4.73 -7.68 -5.44
C ILE A 79 -5.66 -7.24 -6.58
N LYS A 80 -5.09 -6.86 -7.73
CA LYS A 80 -5.87 -6.38 -8.88
C LYS A 80 -6.84 -7.45 -9.38
N LEU A 81 -6.39 -8.71 -9.44
CA LEU A 81 -7.22 -9.85 -9.84
C LEU A 81 -8.31 -10.15 -8.81
N ALA A 82 -7.97 -10.19 -7.52
CA ALA A 82 -8.91 -10.51 -6.44
C ALA A 82 -10.08 -9.53 -6.35
N TYR A 83 -9.83 -8.25 -6.62
CA TYR A 83 -10.85 -7.19 -6.54
C TYR A 83 -11.36 -6.72 -7.91
N ALA A 84 -10.91 -7.32 -9.01
CA ALA A 84 -11.21 -6.89 -10.38
C ALA A 84 -10.95 -5.38 -10.60
N GLY A 85 -9.82 -4.88 -10.09
CA GLY A 85 -9.41 -3.48 -10.15
C GLY A 85 -9.13 -2.83 -8.79
N PHE A 86 -8.39 -1.72 -8.78
CA PHE A 86 -8.03 -1.00 -7.54
C PHE A 86 -9.14 -0.08 -7.02
N ASP A 87 -10.12 0.27 -7.85
CA ASP A 87 -11.28 1.06 -7.46
C ASP A 87 -12.19 0.33 -6.47
N LYS A 88 -12.15 -1.01 -6.48
CA LYS A 88 -12.99 -1.89 -5.66
C LYS A 88 -12.32 -2.35 -4.36
N LEU A 89 -11.16 -1.79 -4.04
CA LEU A 89 -10.47 -2.14 -2.80
C LEU A 89 -11.32 -1.74 -1.58
N PRO A 90 -11.28 -2.53 -0.49
CA PRO A 90 -12.06 -2.27 0.70
C PRO A 90 -11.41 -1.14 1.54
N PHE A 91 -11.41 0.09 1.03
CA PHE A 91 -10.73 1.23 1.65
C PHE A 91 -11.19 1.48 3.09
N SER A 92 -12.46 1.22 3.41
CA SER A 92 -12.99 1.33 4.77
C SER A 92 -12.31 0.39 5.77
N LYS A 93 -11.87 -0.80 5.34
CA LYS A 93 -11.11 -1.75 6.16
C LYS A 93 -9.60 -1.49 6.09
N LEU A 94 -9.14 -0.98 4.95
CA LEU A 94 -7.73 -0.75 4.67
C LEU A 94 -7.19 0.50 5.38
N MET A 95 -7.94 1.60 5.38
CA MET A 95 -7.51 2.88 5.94
C MET A 95 -7.17 2.82 7.44
N PRO A 96 -7.94 2.15 8.31
CA PRO A 96 -7.56 1.97 9.71
C PRO A 96 -6.21 1.26 9.87
N LYS A 97 -5.98 0.18 9.12
CA LYS A 97 -4.72 -0.58 9.15
C LYS A 97 -3.54 0.27 8.68
N ILE A 98 -3.72 1.03 7.60
CA ILE A 98 -2.70 1.97 7.10
C ILE A 98 -2.37 3.06 8.13
N SER A 99 -3.38 3.63 8.78
CA SER A 99 -3.17 4.69 9.78
C SER A 99 -2.43 4.17 11.02
N GLN A 100 -2.69 2.93 11.40
CA GLN A 100 -2.04 2.24 12.53
C GLN A 100 -0.63 1.73 12.22
N PHE A 101 -0.24 1.67 10.94
CA PHE A 101 1.09 1.20 10.55
C PHE A 101 2.18 2.03 11.24
N LYS A 102 3.09 1.31 11.90
CA LYS A 102 4.33 1.86 12.47
C LYS A 102 5.48 1.10 11.85
N PHE A 103 6.51 1.82 11.43
CA PHE A 103 7.80 1.20 11.15
C PHE A 103 8.23 0.44 12.39
N ARG A 104 8.31 -0.89 12.30
CA ARG A 104 8.99 -1.65 13.33
C ARG A 104 10.46 -1.29 13.21
N LYS A 105 11.00 -0.60 14.22
CA LYS A 105 12.44 -0.49 14.40
C LYS A 105 12.92 -1.89 14.74
N HIS A 106 13.53 -2.56 13.77
CA HIS A 106 14.47 -3.62 14.08
C HIS A 106 15.81 -2.97 14.46
#